data_AF-A0A662NSK7-F1
#
_entry.id   AF-A0A662NSK7-F1
#
_cell.length_a   1.000
_cell.length_b   1.000
_cell.length_c   1.000
_cell.angle_alpha   90.00
_cell.angle_beta   90.00
_cell.angle_gamma   90.00
#
_symmetry.space_group_name_H-M   'P 1'
#
loop_
_entity.id
_entity.type
_entity.pdbx_description
1 polymer ?
#
loop_
_entity_poly.entity_id
_entity_poly.type
_entity_poly.pdbx_seq_one_letter_code
_entity_poly.pdbx_strand_id
1 'polypeptide(L)'
;MEMELKYVVGGLLAVSGGVLALNGFINANQEYINLGIAGMFLSAIVLIIKSSKYVKKESLDIILKSQKEVFNNLLNNLKLEGNAIYIPPYENLPSGGIFIPLHENFDIDLARFDEGTLFLTDVPNEKAMGLLMASLGKELLKKYEEHLEASVSSVPDVESAASSVLKTLGLANRVYIEENGEDLRVIVDPEFSCEPNGCEKLPCPICASIFLGLAKATNQLISIQNFQKKEHGIEITAKKIGGVREWM
;
A
#
# COMPACT_ATOMS: atom_id res chain seq x y z
N MET A 1 -23.91 11.89 -15.95
CA MET A 1 -22.58 12.49 -15.77
C MET A 1 -22.75 13.68 -14.84
N GLU A 2 -22.58 13.47 -13.54
CA GLU A 2 -22.60 14.58 -12.58
C GLU A 2 -21.35 15.44 -12.80
N MET A 3 -21.53 16.67 -13.26
CA MET A 3 -20.44 17.65 -13.32
C MET A 3 -20.10 18.06 -11.89
N GLU A 4 -18.85 17.83 -11.45
CA GLU A 4 -18.39 18.33 -10.15
C GLU A 4 -18.53 19.87 -10.12
N LEU A 5 -19.04 20.41 -9.01
CA LEU A 5 -19.29 21.84 -8.81
C LEU A 5 -18.09 22.74 -9.16
N LYS A 6 -16.86 22.25 -8.96
CA LYS A 6 -15.63 22.96 -9.31
C LYS A 6 -15.49 23.25 -10.80
N TYR A 7 -16.00 22.38 -11.68
CA TYR A 7 -15.98 22.62 -13.14
C TYR A 7 -16.98 23.70 -13.54
N VAL A 8 -18.14 23.72 -12.87
CA VAL A 8 -19.15 24.77 -13.07
C VAL A 8 -18.63 26.12 -12.59
N VAL A 9 -18.10 26.19 -11.36
CA VAL A 9 -17.55 27.42 -10.77
C VAL A 9 -16.30 27.89 -11.52
N GLY A 10 -15.37 26.98 -11.83
CA GLY A 10 -14.17 27.27 -12.60
C GLY A 10 -14.49 27.76 -14.02
N GLY A 11 -15.44 27.12 -14.71
CA GLY A 11 -15.92 27.56 -16.02
C GLY A 11 -16.55 28.95 -16.00
N LEU A 12 -17.42 29.23 -15.02
CA LEU A 12 -18.03 30.55 -14.83
C LEU A 12 -16.99 31.65 -14.57
N LEU A 13 -15.99 31.38 -13.71
CA LEU A 13 -14.90 32.30 -13.42
C LEU A 13 -14.01 32.56 -14.66
N ALA A 14 -13.74 31.54 -15.47
CA ALA A 14 -12.97 31.70 -16.71
C ALA A 14 -13.72 32.57 -17.72
N VAL A 15 -15.01 32.30 -17.94
CA VAL A 15 -15.84 33.04 -18.89
C VAL A 15 -16.04 34.48 -18.44
N SER A 16 -16.43 34.70 -17.18
CA SER A 16 -16.62 36.06 -16.63
C SER A 16 -15.30 36.85 -16.60
N GLY A 17 -14.20 36.22 -16.20
CA GLY A 17 -12.86 36.84 -16.20
C GLY A 17 -12.40 37.22 -17.61
N GLY A 18 -12.61 36.34 -18.60
CA GLY A 18 -12.31 36.63 -20.00
C GLY A 18 -13.14 37.78 -20.56
N VAL A 19 -14.44 37.82 -20.27
CA VAL A 19 -15.34 38.92 -20.70
C VAL A 19 -14.91 40.25 -20.08
N LEU A 20 -14.56 40.27 -18.80
CA LEU A 20 -14.09 41.47 -18.10
C LEU A 20 -12.74 41.96 -18.64
N ALA A 21 -11.81 41.05 -18.91
CA ALA A 21 -10.52 41.39 -19.51
C ALA A 21 -10.68 41.99 -20.91
N LEU A 22 -11.54 41.38 -21.75
CA LEU A 22 -11.87 41.89 -23.09
C LEU A 22 -12.54 43.27 -23.02
N ASN A 23 -13.52 43.44 -22.14
CA ASN A 23 -14.20 44.72 -21.95
C ASN A 23 -13.25 45.81 -21.41
N GLY A 24 -12.34 45.46 -20.50
CA GLY A 24 -11.30 46.34 -20.00
C GLY A 24 -10.31 46.78 -21.08
N PHE A 25 -9.93 45.84 -21.96
CA PHE A 25 -9.05 46.13 -23.09
C PHE A 25 -9.69 47.10 -24.10
N ILE A 26 -10.96 46.87 -24.48
CA ILE A 26 -11.68 47.74 -25.42
C ILE A 26 -11.85 49.16 -24.88
N ASN A 27 -12.13 49.30 -23.58
CA ASN A 27 -12.37 50.60 -22.94
C ASN A 27 -11.11 51.24 -22.35
N ALA A 28 -9.92 50.68 -22.59
CA ALA A 28 -8.65 51.12 -22.00
C ALA A 28 -8.70 51.30 -20.47
N ASN A 29 -9.49 50.46 -19.78
CA ASN A 29 -9.66 50.52 -18.33
C ASN A 29 -8.83 49.41 -17.67
N GLN A 30 -7.73 49.84 -17.03
CA GLN A 30 -6.77 48.98 -16.35
C GLN A 30 -7.40 48.16 -15.21
N GLU A 31 -8.40 48.70 -14.51
CA GLU A 31 -9.06 48.02 -13.39
C GLU A 31 -9.81 46.77 -13.87
N TYR A 32 -10.55 46.88 -14.97
CA TYR A 32 -11.28 45.74 -15.56
C TYR A 32 -10.35 44.67 -16.14
N ILE A 33 -9.20 45.07 -16.71
CA ILE A 33 -8.17 44.13 -17.18
C ILE A 33 -7.63 43.33 -15.99
N ASN A 34 -7.25 44.02 -14.91
CA ASN A 34 -6.73 43.36 -13.71
C ASN A 34 -7.76 42.43 -13.06
N LEU A 35 -9.03 42.85 -12.98
CA LEU A 35 -10.13 42.03 -12.45
C LEU A 35 -10.35 40.77 -13.31
N GLY A 36 -10.30 40.91 -14.63
CA GLY A 36 -10.47 39.81 -15.56
C GLY A 36 -9.36 38.77 -15.48
N ILE A 37 -8.09 39.23 -15.40
CA ILE A 37 -6.93 38.36 -15.18
C ILE A 37 -7.04 37.64 -13.83
N ALA A 38 -7.42 38.35 -12.76
CA ALA A 38 -7.63 37.75 -11.45
C ALA A 38 -8.73 36.67 -11.49
N GLY A 39 -9.83 36.90 -12.21
CA GLY A 39 -10.90 35.92 -12.41
C GLY A 39 -10.42 34.66 -13.15
N MET A 40 -9.63 34.81 -14.21
CA MET A 40 -9.04 33.68 -14.93
C MET A 40 -8.02 32.93 -14.08
N PHE A 41 -7.23 33.62 -13.26
CA PHE A 41 -6.28 33.00 -12.33
C PHE A 41 -7.01 32.20 -11.23
N LEU A 42 -8.07 32.76 -10.65
CA LEU A 42 -8.93 32.06 -9.68
C LEU A 42 -9.62 30.84 -10.30
N SER A 43 -10.04 30.92 -11.57
CA SER A 43 -10.53 29.75 -12.31
C SER A 43 -9.49 28.64 -12.38
N ALA A 44 -8.25 28.98 -12.77
CA ALA A 44 -7.16 28.01 -12.81
C ALA A 44 -6.92 27.37 -11.43
N ILE A 45 -6.91 28.17 -10.36
CA ILE A 45 -6.80 27.66 -8.98
C ILE A 45 -7.94 26.69 -8.65
N VAL A 46 -9.20 27.07 -8.89
CA VAL A 46 -10.37 26.23 -8.58
C VAL A 46 -10.36 24.92 -9.36
N LEU A 47 -9.89 24.94 -10.61
CA LEU A 47 -9.76 23.74 -11.44
C LEU A 47 -8.59 22.85 -11.00
N ILE A 48 -7.52 23.42 -10.44
CA ILE A 48 -6.35 22.71 -9.91
C ILE A 48 -6.62 22.12 -8.53
N ILE A 49 -7.47 22.75 -7.70
CA ILE A 49 -7.85 22.20 -6.40
C ILE A 49 -8.48 20.82 -6.61
N LYS A 50 -7.80 19.80 -6.08
CA LYS A 50 -8.03 18.38 -6.34
C LYS A 50 -9.47 17.99 -5.95
N SER A 51 -10.05 17.08 -6.74
CA SER A 51 -11.43 16.56 -6.63
C SER A 51 -11.82 16.19 -5.20
N SER A 52 -13.11 16.41 -4.87
CA SER A 52 -13.81 16.03 -3.64
C SER A 52 -13.72 14.54 -3.22
N LYS A 53 -13.05 13.69 -4.00
CA LYS A 53 -12.82 12.26 -3.73
C LYS A 53 -11.71 11.99 -2.71
N TYR A 54 -11.57 12.84 -1.69
CA TYR A 54 -10.68 12.55 -0.56
C TYR A 54 -11.42 11.70 0.46
N VAL A 55 -10.91 10.50 0.69
CA VAL A 55 -11.32 9.70 1.84
C VAL A 55 -10.64 10.30 3.06
N LYS A 56 -11.42 10.62 4.10
CA LYS A 56 -10.85 11.09 5.36
C LYS A 56 -9.99 9.98 5.96
N LYS A 57 -8.89 10.36 6.59
CA LYS A 57 -7.99 9.45 7.31
C LYS A 57 -8.74 8.55 8.30
N GLU A 58 -9.66 9.14 9.06
CA GLU A 58 -10.56 8.42 9.97
C GLU A 58 -11.36 7.30 9.28
N SER A 59 -11.77 7.50 8.02
CA SER A 59 -12.49 6.47 7.26
C SER A 59 -11.58 5.30 6.89
N LEU A 60 -10.31 5.56 6.60
CA LEU A 60 -9.33 4.50 6.40
C LEU A 60 -9.11 3.72 7.70
N ASP A 61 -8.97 4.39 8.84
CA ASP A 61 -8.80 3.75 10.16
C ASP A 61 -9.97 2.81 10.47
N ILE A 62 -11.20 3.25 10.20
CA ILE A 62 -12.40 2.43 10.39
C ILE A 62 -12.39 1.19 9.48
N ILE A 63 -12.03 1.36 8.20
CA ILE A 63 -11.97 0.25 7.24
C ILE A 63 -10.90 -0.76 7.64
N LEU A 64 -9.69 -0.30 7.96
CA LEU A 64 -8.57 -1.16 8.37
C LEU A 64 -8.88 -1.91 9.67
N LYS A 65 -9.55 -1.25 10.63
CA LYS A 65 -9.99 -1.90 11.87
C LYS A 65 -11.02 -3.00 11.60
N SER A 66 -12.03 -2.73 10.78
CA SER A 66 -13.04 -3.72 10.40
C SER A 66 -12.44 -4.91 9.65
N GLN A 67 -11.51 -4.63 8.72
CA GLN A 67 -10.76 -5.67 8.01
C GLN A 67 -9.96 -6.54 8.98
N LYS A 68 -9.23 -5.92 9.93
CA LYS A 68 -8.47 -6.63 10.96
C LYS A 68 -9.36 -7.55 11.79
N GLU A 69 -10.56 -7.11 12.16
CA GLU A 69 -11.51 -7.91 12.93
C GLU A 69 -11.98 -9.16 12.16
N VAL A 70 -12.38 -9.00 10.89
CA VAL A 70 -12.79 -10.12 10.03
C VAL A 70 -11.66 -11.14 9.91
N PHE A 71 -10.44 -10.65 9.67
CA PHE A 71 -9.30 -11.54 9.53
C PHE A 71 -8.91 -12.22 10.84
N ASN A 72 -8.90 -11.52 11.96
CA ASN A 72 -8.63 -12.14 13.26
C ASN A 72 -9.63 -13.28 13.55
N ASN A 73 -10.90 -13.08 13.22
CA ASN A 73 -11.91 -14.13 13.33
C ASN A 73 -11.60 -15.30 12.39
N LEU A 74 -11.20 -15.04 11.14
CA LEU A 74 -10.79 -16.08 10.19
C LEU A 74 -9.59 -16.88 10.72
N LEU A 75 -8.52 -16.20 11.14
CA LEU A 75 -7.31 -16.83 11.67
C LEU A 75 -7.61 -17.70 12.89
N ASN A 76 -8.41 -17.19 13.83
CA ASN A 76 -8.77 -17.90 15.05
C ASN A 76 -9.68 -19.10 14.77
N ASN A 77 -10.66 -18.96 13.88
CA ASN A 77 -11.58 -20.04 13.52
C ASN A 77 -10.88 -21.18 12.78
N LEU A 78 -9.91 -20.85 11.93
CA LEU A 78 -9.07 -21.82 11.23
C LEU A 78 -7.92 -22.34 12.08
N LYS A 79 -7.73 -21.79 13.30
CA LYS A 79 -6.64 -22.13 14.21
C LYS A 79 -5.26 -22.02 13.57
N LEU A 80 -5.03 -20.98 12.76
CA LEU A 80 -3.73 -20.73 12.14
C LEU A 80 -2.72 -20.31 13.21
N GLU A 81 -1.72 -21.15 13.45
CA GLU A 81 -0.75 -20.97 14.53
C GLU A 81 0.44 -20.11 14.11
N GLY A 82 0.96 -20.29 12.90
CA GLY A 82 2.21 -19.66 12.48
C GLY A 82 2.09 -18.23 11.95
N ASN A 83 3.25 -17.60 11.79
CA ASN A 83 3.39 -16.23 11.31
C ASN A 83 3.29 -16.14 9.78
N ALA A 84 3.02 -14.93 9.28
CA ALA A 84 2.99 -14.65 7.85
C ALA A 84 4.33 -14.91 7.17
N ILE A 85 4.26 -15.57 6.01
CA ILE A 85 5.38 -15.79 5.09
C ILE A 85 5.06 -15.09 3.77
N TYR A 86 5.92 -14.18 3.36
CA TYR A 86 5.79 -13.47 2.09
C TYR A 86 6.54 -14.18 1.00
N ILE A 87 5.87 -14.36 -0.12
CA ILE A 87 6.34 -15.16 -1.25
C ILE A 87 6.54 -14.20 -2.42
N PRO A 88 7.75 -14.19 -3.03
CA PRO A 88 8.00 -13.35 -4.19
C PRO A 88 7.18 -13.83 -5.40
N PRO A 89 7.01 -12.98 -6.43
CA PRO A 89 6.43 -13.39 -7.70
C PRO A 89 7.18 -14.55 -8.38
N TYR A 90 6.44 -15.53 -8.91
CA TYR A 90 6.95 -16.59 -9.78
C TYR A 90 5.85 -17.07 -10.75
N GLU A 91 6.13 -18.08 -11.58
CA GLU A 91 5.26 -18.50 -12.68
C GLU A 91 3.80 -18.79 -12.27
N ASN A 92 3.58 -19.55 -11.19
CA ASN A 92 2.23 -19.90 -10.72
C ASN A 92 1.59 -18.80 -9.85
N LEU A 93 2.41 -17.92 -9.27
CA LEU A 93 1.96 -16.84 -8.40
C LEU A 93 2.60 -15.51 -8.86
N PRO A 94 2.19 -14.95 -10.01
CA PRO A 94 2.89 -13.82 -10.65
C PRO A 94 2.78 -12.51 -9.87
N SER A 95 1.89 -12.43 -8.88
CA SER A 95 1.80 -11.31 -7.96
C SER A 95 2.59 -11.48 -6.66
N GLY A 96 3.16 -12.67 -6.43
CA GLY A 96 3.55 -13.11 -5.10
C GLY A 96 2.34 -13.29 -4.18
N GLY A 97 2.58 -13.44 -2.89
CA GLY A 97 1.50 -13.60 -1.93
C GLY A 97 1.95 -13.73 -0.50
N ILE A 98 0.97 -13.94 0.38
CA ILE A 98 1.18 -14.14 1.80
C ILE A 98 0.62 -15.51 2.16
N PHE A 99 1.46 -16.38 2.68
CA PHE A 99 1.07 -17.67 3.23
C PHE A 99 1.06 -17.60 4.76
N ILE A 100 -0.02 -18.06 5.37
CA ILE A 100 -0.16 -18.21 6.82
C ILE A 100 -0.35 -19.69 7.10
N PRO A 101 0.64 -20.36 7.72
CA PRO A 101 0.57 -21.79 7.94
C PRO A 101 -0.37 -22.14 9.10
N LEU A 102 -0.96 -23.33 9.02
CA LEU A 102 -1.79 -23.89 10.07
C LEU A 102 -0.99 -24.14 11.36
N HIS A 103 0.26 -24.56 11.22
CA HIS A 103 1.14 -24.93 12.33
C HIS A 103 2.41 -24.07 12.35
N GLU A 104 3.01 -23.85 13.53
CA GLU A 104 4.30 -23.16 13.65
C GLU A 104 5.44 -23.92 12.95
N ASN A 105 5.41 -25.25 13.02
CA ASN A 105 6.30 -26.11 12.25
C ASN A 105 5.65 -26.43 10.90
N PHE A 106 5.85 -25.52 9.94
CA PHE A 106 5.25 -25.58 8.63
C PHE A 106 6.18 -26.18 7.57
N ASP A 107 5.58 -26.52 6.44
CA ASP A 107 6.25 -26.85 5.19
C ASP A 107 5.62 -25.99 4.07
N ILE A 108 6.35 -25.75 2.98
CA ILE A 108 5.83 -24.95 1.86
C ILE A 108 5.97 -25.76 0.59
N ASP A 109 4.83 -26.03 -0.06
CA ASP A 109 4.75 -26.66 -1.37
C ASP A 109 4.33 -25.61 -2.40
N LEU A 110 5.30 -24.84 -2.92
CA LEU A 110 5.04 -23.74 -3.86
C LEU A 110 4.44 -24.21 -5.19
N ALA A 111 4.58 -25.49 -5.54
CA ALA A 111 4.01 -26.04 -6.76
C ALA A 111 2.47 -26.04 -6.74
N ARG A 112 1.86 -26.05 -5.55
CA ARG A 112 0.40 -26.03 -5.35
C ARG A 112 -0.20 -24.65 -5.19
N PHE A 113 0.62 -23.60 -5.19
CA PHE A 113 0.18 -22.23 -4.93
C PHE A 113 -0.20 -21.56 -6.26
N ASP A 114 -1.38 -20.97 -6.29
CA ASP A 114 -1.90 -20.19 -7.42
C ASP A 114 -2.74 -19.01 -6.91
N GLU A 115 -2.99 -18.00 -7.76
CA GLU A 115 -3.71 -16.77 -7.36
C GLU A 115 -5.19 -17.01 -6.97
N GLY A 116 -5.79 -18.12 -7.41
CA GLY A 116 -7.19 -18.46 -7.14
C GLY A 116 -7.38 -19.30 -5.87
N THR A 117 -6.33 -19.96 -5.39
CA THR A 117 -6.38 -20.79 -4.18
C THR A 117 -6.20 -19.95 -2.92
N LEU A 118 -7.23 -19.95 -2.07
CA LEU A 118 -7.20 -19.30 -0.76
C LEU A 118 -6.85 -20.27 0.37
N PHE A 119 -7.37 -21.51 0.30
CA PHE A 119 -7.20 -22.51 1.34
C PHE A 119 -6.40 -23.69 0.80
N LEU A 120 -5.20 -23.87 1.33
CA LEU A 120 -4.35 -25.01 1.02
C LEU A 120 -4.73 -26.12 2.01
N THR A 121 -5.67 -26.96 1.60
CA THR A 121 -6.20 -28.09 2.42
C THR A 121 -6.01 -29.44 1.75
N ASP A 122 -5.94 -29.47 0.42
CA ASP A 122 -5.49 -30.64 -0.33
C ASP A 122 -3.97 -30.58 -0.45
N VAL A 123 -3.26 -31.12 0.56
CA VAL A 123 -1.80 -31.22 0.57
C VAL A 123 -1.37 -32.58 1.14
N PRO A 124 -0.18 -33.09 0.79
CA PRO A 124 0.27 -34.40 1.26
C PRO A 124 0.48 -34.49 2.77
N ASN A 125 0.70 -33.33 3.42
CA ASN A 125 1.06 -33.22 4.83
C ASN A 125 0.34 -32.02 5.45
N GLU A 126 -0.22 -32.18 6.65
CA GLU A 126 -0.88 -31.12 7.43
C GLU A 126 0.03 -29.91 7.67
N LYS A 127 1.34 -30.09 7.71
CA LYS A 127 2.31 -28.98 7.84
C LYS A 127 2.32 -28.00 6.67
N ALA A 128 1.88 -28.45 5.49
CA ALA A 128 1.74 -27.60 4.30
C ALA A 128 0.36 -26.94 4.20
N MET A 129 -0.55 -27.22 5.14
CA MET A 129 -1.86 -26.58 5.16
C MET A 129 -1.75 -25.12 5.62
N GLY A 130 -2.60 -24.28 5.07
CA GLY A 130 -2.67 -22.89 5.48
C GLY A 130 -3.57 -22.03 4.61
N LEU A 131 -3.46 -20.73 4.83
CA LEU A 131 -4.19 -19.69 4.10
C LEU A 131 -3.22 -18.97 3.16
N LEU A 132 -3.57 -18.87 1.88
CA LEU A 132 -2.86 -18.08 0.89
C LEU A 132 -3.66 -16.83 0.55
N MET A 133 -3.00 -15.67 0.55
CA MET A 133 -3.58 -14.39 0.13
C MET A 133 -2.65 -13.71 -0.87
N ALA A 134 -2.96 -13.85 -2.16
CA ALA A 134 -2.14 -13.32 -3.25
C ALA A 134 -2.28 -11.80 -3.47
N SER A 135 -3.35 -11.18 -2.96
CA SER A 135 -3.72 -9.80 -3.34
C SER A 135 -3.41 -8.73 -2.30
N LEU A 136 -3.09 -9.10 -1.05
CA LEU A 136 -2.96 -8.14 0.03
C LEU A 136 -1.70 -7.30 -0.12
N GLY A 137 -1.85 -5.99 -0.32
CA GLY A 137 -0.72 -5.06 -0.50
C GLY A 137 -0.19 -4.94 -1.94
N LYS A 138 -0.66 -5.78 -2.87
CA LYS A 138 -0.24 -5.79 -4.29
C LYS A 138 -0.38 -4.42 -4.97
N GLU A 139 -1.53 -3.76 -4.78
CA GLU A 139 -1.79 -2.46 -5.43
C GLU A 139 -0.91 -1.33 -4.89
N LEU A 140 -0.52 -1.40 -3.60
CA LEU A 140 0.46 -0.46 -3.04
C LEU A 140 1.87 -0.75 -3.58
N LEU A 141 2.25 -2.02 -3.73
CA LEU A 141 3.52 -2.39 -4.36
C LEU A 141 3.60 -1.87 -5.82
N LYS A 142 2.51 -1.97 -6.59
CA LYS A 142 2.46 -1.35 -7.93
C LYS A 142 2.70 0.15 -7.88
N LYS A 143 2.19 0.87 -6.87
CA LYS A 143 2.49 2.30 -6.69
C LYS A 143 3.96 2.56 -6.39
N TYR A 144 4.66 1.64 -5.73
CA TYR A 144 6.10 1.75 -5.52
C TYR A 144 6.83 1.65 -6.87
N GLU A 145 6.44 0.70 -7.72
CA GLU A 145 7.03 0.51 -9.04
C GLU A 145 6.70 1.64 -10.02
N GLU A 146 5.49 2.18 -9.97
CA GLU A 146 5.12 3.40 -10.70
C GLU A 146 5.99 4.59 -10.27
N HIS A 147 6.28 4.72 -8.96
CA HIS A 147 7.14 5.79 -8.45
C HIS A 147 8.61 5.64 -8.87
N LEU A 148 9.10 4.40 -8.95
CA LEU A 148 10.45 4.08 -9.40
C LEU A 148 10.60 4.10 -10.93
N GLU A 149 9.48 4.10 -11.67
CA GLU A 149 9.43 3.85 -13.12
C GLU A 149 10.10 2.52 -13.54
N ALA A 150 10.20 1.58 -12.59
CA ALA A 150 10.88 0.30 -12.74
C ALA A 150 10.33 -0.72 -11.75
N SER A 151 10.64 -2.00 -11.99
CA SER A 151 10.37 -3.04 -10.99
C SER A 151 11.30 -2.88 -9.80
N VAL A 152 10.79 -3.15 -8.59
CA VAL A 152 11.62 -3.20 -7.39
C VAL A 152 12.66 -4.31 -7.54
N SER A 153 13.94 -3.99 -7.33
CA SER A 153 15.06 -4.92 -7.55
C SER A 153 16.01 -5.04 -6.36
N SER A 154 15.90 -4.15 -5.37
CA SER A 154 16.77 -4.13 -4.19
C SER A 154 16.04 -3.62 -2.95
N VAL A 155 16.56 -3.93 -1.76
CA VAL A 155 15.99 -3.43 -0.50
C VAL A 155 15.95 -1.89 -0.44
N PRO A 156 17.00 -1.15 -0.87
CA PRO A 156 16.94 0.31 -0.98
C PRO A 156 15.82 0.84 -1.89
N ASP A 157 15.51 0.14 -2.98
CA ASP A 157 14.38 0.51 -3.85
C ASP A 157 13.06 0.46 -3.07
N VAL A 158 12.85 -0.61 -2.29
CA VAL A 158 11.66 -0.78 -1.44
C VAL A 158 11.59 0.34 -0.42
N GLU A 159 12.66 0.61 0.32
CA GLU A 159 12.66 1.63 1.37
C GLU A 159 12.33 3.02 0.80
N SER A 160 12.99 3.39 -0.29
CA SER A 160 12.80 4.68 -0.96
C SER A 160 11.37 4.83 -1.48
N ALA A 161 10.89 3.84 -2.22
CA ALA A 161 9.57 3.89 -2.83
C ALA A 161 8.44 3.79 -1.80
N ALA A 162 8.55 2.90 -0.82
CA ALA A 162 7.57 2.78 0.25
C ALA A 162 7.50 4.06 1.09
N SER A 163 8.64 4.63 1.48
CA SER A 163 8.67 5.89 2.22
C SER A 163 8.01 7.04 1.46
N SER A 164 8.32 7.19 0.17
CA SER A 164 7.79 8.27 -0.67
C SER A 164 6.29 8.12 -0.94
N VAL A 165 5.87 6.93 -1.37
CA VAL A 165 4.49 6.64 -1.75
C VAL A 165 3.58 6.65 -0.53
N LEU A 166 3.94 5.94 0.55
CA LEU A 166 3.09 5.87 1.73
C LEU A 166 2.95 7.22 2.41
N LYS A 167 4.00 8.06 2.42
CA LYS A 167 3.92 9.44 2.92
C LYS A 167 3.03 10.31 2.05
N THR A 168 3.14 10.20 0.73
CA THR A 168 2.29 10.95 -0.22
C THR A 168 0.81 10.58 -0.08
N LEU A 169 0.52 9.32 0.28
CA LEU A 169 -0.83 8.83 0.50
C LEU A 169 -1.35 9.08 1.93
N GLY A 170 -0.53 9.62 2.84
CA GLY A 170 -0.90 9.85 4.24
C GLY A 170 -1.05 8.56 5.06
N LEU A 171 -0.34 7.50 4.66
CA LEU A 171 -0.40 6.16 5.26
C LEU A 171 0.71 5.94 6.29
N ALA A 172 1.92 6.44 6.02
CA ALA A 172 3.05 6.37 6.95
C ALA A 172 3.98 7.57 6.76
N ASN A 173 4.47 8.13 7.86
CA ASN A 173 5.42 9.25 7.84
C ASN A 173 6.81 8.82 7.36
N ARG A 174 7.19 7.58 7.68
CA ARG A 174 8.51 7.01 7.44
C ARG A 174 8.44 5.49 7.34
N VAL A 175 9.21 4.94 6.41
CA VAL A 175 9.63 3.53 6.40
C VAL A 175 11.16 3.51 6.45
N TYR A 176 11.73 2.59 7.20
CA TYR A 176 13.18 2.40 7.26
C TYR A 176 13.49 0.92 7.34
N ILE A 177 14.48 0.46 6.59
CA ILE A 177 14.76 -0.96 6.41
C ILE A 177 16.25 -1.23 6.60
N GLU A 178 16.58 -2.06 7.59
CA GLU A 178 17.94 -2.57 7.78
C GLU A 178 17.98 -4.03 7.32
N GLU A 179 18.92 -4.34 6.41
CA GLU A 179 19.21 -5.70 5.97
C GLU A 179 20.59 -6.13 6.47
N ASN A 180 20.63 -7.21 7.24
CA ASN A 180 21.85 -7.80 7.79
C ASN A 180 21.89 -9.30 7.46
N GLY A 181 22.46 -9.65 6.31
CA GLY A 181 22.53 -11.04 5.87
C GLY A 181 21.14 -11.61 5.60
N GLU A 182 20.66 -12.55 6.41
CA GLU A 182 19.31 -13.12 6.32
C GLU A 182 18.26 -12.33 7.12
N ASP A 183 18.70 -11.48 8.05
CA ASP A 183 17.82 -10.78 8.97
C ASP A 183 17.39 -9.43 8.39
N LEU A 184 16.10 -9.12 8.54
CA LEU A 184 15.48 -7.88 8.11
C LEU A 184 14.83 -7.19 9.31
N ARG A 185 15.09 -5.90 9.46
CA ARG A 185 14.45 -5.05 10.46
C ARG A 185 13.77 -3.89 9.75
N VAL A 186 12.44 -3.85 9.83
CA VAL A 186 11.61 -2.85 9.17
C VAL A 186 10.96 -1.98 10.23
N ILE A 187 11.11 -0.67 10.13
CA ILE A 187 10.46 0.30 11.00
C ILE A 187 9.43 1.06 10.17
N VAL A 188 8.18 1.02 10.60
CA VAL A 188 7.07 1.77 9.97
C VAL A 188 6.51 2.76 10.99
N ASP A 189 6.49 4.04 10.66
CA ASP A 189 5.80 5.07 11.44
C ASP A 189 4.43 5.37 10.81
N PRO A 190 3.35 4.67 11.20
CA PRO A 190 2.04 4.82 10.59
C PRO A 190 1.41 6.15 10.98
N GLU A 191 0.70 6.74 10.02
CA GLU A 191 -0.01 7.98 10.27
C GLU A 191 -1.33 7.76 11.04
N PHE A 192 -1.85 6.54 11.05
CA PHE A 192 -3.11 6.13 11.66
C PHE A 192 -2.91 5.34 12.96
N SER A 193 -3.99 5.10 13.70
CA SER A 193 -3.94 4.27 14.90
C SER A 193 -3.62 2.81 14.55
N CYS A 194 -2.37 2.41 14.79
CA CYS A 194 -1.89 1.04 14.60
C CYS A 194 -1.61 0.35 15.93
N GLU A 195 -2.23 -0.81 16.11
CA GLU A 195 -1.95 -1.76 17.19
C GLU A 195 -1.37 -3.03 16.59
N PRO A 196 -0.10 -3.38 16.88
CA PRO A 196 0.59 -4.49 16.22
C PRO A 196 0.12 -5.88 16.68
N ASN A 197 -0.69 -5.97 17.74
CA ASN A 197 -1.12 -7.26 18.29
C ASN A 197 -1.78 -8.13 17.19
N GLY A 198 -1.19 -9.31 16.92
CA GLY A 198 -1.64 -10.27 15.93
C GLY A 198 -1.21 -9.97 14.49
N CYS A 199 -0.50 -8.86 14.25
CA CYS A 199 0.01 -8.52 12.93
C CYS A 199 1.15 -9.44 12.47
N GLU A 200 1.74 -10.21 13.38
CA GLU A 200 2.73 -11.24 13.04
C GLU A 200 2.13 -12.31 12.13
N LYS A 201 0.85 -12.64 12.37
CA LYS A 201 0.09 -13.64 11.60
C LYS A 201 -0.51 -13.05 10.35
N LEU A 202 -1.17 -11.90 10.47
CA LEU A 202 -1.69 -11.17 9.31
C LEU A 202 -1.44 -9.66 9.41
N PRO A 203 -0.54 -9.13 8.59
CA PRO A 203 -0.27 -7.70 8.52
C PRO A 203 -1.37 -6.95 7.76
N CYS A 204 -1.48 -5.65 8.05
CA CYS A 204 -2.35 -4.77 7.27
C CYS A 204 -1.82 -4.60 5.83
N PRO A 205 -2.64 -4.10 4.88
CA PRO A 205 -2.22 -3.89 3.50
C PRO A 205 -0.92 -3.07 3.32
N ILE A 206 -0.59 -2.20 4.29
CA ILE A 206 0.58 -1.33 4.26
C ILE A 206 1.85 -2.09 4.63
N CYS A 207 1.83 -2.88 5.71
CA CYS A 207 2.96 -3.74 6.04
C CYS A 207 3.11 -4.83 4.97
N ALA A 208 1.99 -5.36 4.48
CA ALA A 208 1.96 -6.36 3.44
C ALA A 208 2.66 -5.91 2.15
N SER A 209 2.42 -4.68 1.71
CA SER A 209 3.06 -4.17 0.50
C SER A 209 4.57 -3.97 0.64
N ILE A 210 5.05 -3.60 1.83
CA ILE A 210 6.49 -3.47 2.11
C ILE A 210 7.16 -4.84 2.02
N PHE A 211 6.62 -5.85 2.70
CA PHE A 211 7.23 -7.18 2.72
C PHE A 211 7.05 -7.95 1.41
N LEU A 212 5.96 -7.77 0.66
CA LEU A 212 5.87 -8.25 -0.72
C LEU A 212 6.95 -7.60 -1.60
N GLY A 213 7.20 -6.29 -1.42
CA GLY A 213 8.29 -5.58 -2.08
C GLY A 213 9.66 -6.16 -1.72
N LEU A 214 9.91 -6.43 -0.44
CA LEU A 214 11.16 -7.05 0.03
C LEU A 214 11.33 -8.48 -0.51
N ALA A 215 10.26 -9.28 -0.53
CA ALA A 215 10.31 -10.63 -1.08
C ALA A 215 10.68 -10.56 -2.56
N LYS A 216 10.02 -9.70 -3.33
CA LYS A 216 10.33 -9.46 -4.74
C LYS A 216 11.76 -8.97 -4.95
N ALA A 217 12.21 -7.99 -4.16
CA ALA A 217 13.54 -7.40 -4.26
C ALA A 217 14.66 -8.40 -3.99
N THR A 218 14.46 -9.29 -3.00
CA THR A 218 15.45 -10.29 -2.60
C THR A 218 15.31 -11.59 -3.37
N ASN A 219 14.18 -11.81 -4.05
CA ASN A 219 13.77 -13.07 -4.63
C ASN A 219 13.79 -14.23 -3.60
N GLN A 220 13.50 -13.91 -2.34
CA GLN A 220 13.47 -14.85 -1.22
C GLN A 220 12.11 -14.78 -0.51
N LEU A 221 11.72 -15.91 0.07
CA LEU A 221 10.60 -15.96 0.99
C LEU A 221 11.00 -15.26 2.29
N ILE A 222 10.09 -14.46 2.84
CA ILE A 222 10.33 -13.69 4.06
C ILE A 222 9.35 -14.12 5.15
N SER A 223 9.87 -14.71 6.22
CA SER A 223 9.12 -15.10 7.41
C SER A 223 9.12 -13.99 8.44
N ILE A 224 7.94 -13.56 8.85
CA ILE A 224 7.78 -12.63 9.97
C ILE A 224 8.13 -13.33 11.28
N GLN A 225 8.87 -12.64 12.15
CA GLN A 225 9.24 -13.13 13.48
C GLN A 225 8.48 -12.39 14.57
N ASN A 226 8.44 -11.06 14.52
CA ASN A 226 7.83 -10.26 15.59
C ASN A 226 7.38 -8.88 15.12
N PHE A 227 6.35 -8.33 15.78
CA PHE A 227 5.92 -6.94 15.66
C PHE A 227 5.96 -6.29 17.05
N GLN A 228 6.63 -5.15 17.17
CA GLN A 228 6.71 -4.41 18.43
C GLN A 228 6.40 -2.93 18.24
N LYS A 229 5.51 -2.38 19.07
CA LYS A 229 5.30 -0.94 19.15
C LYS A 229 6.44 -0.30 19.95
N LYS A 230 7.14 0.65 19.36
CA LYS A 230 8.17 1.48 19.98
C LYS A 230 7.77 2.95 19.89
N GLU A 231 8.51 3.84 20.55
CA GLU A 231 8.26 5.28 20.49
C GLU A 231 8.38 5.86 19.08
N HIS A 232 9.23 5.26 18.25
CA HIS A 232 9.58 5.75 16.91
C HIS A 232 8.81 5.07 15.77
N GLY A 233 7.82 4.22 16.09
CA GLY A 233 7.02 3.47 15.13
C GLY A 233 6.79 2.00 15.52
N ILE A 234 6.29 1.22 14.57
CA ILE A 234 6.19 -0.23 14.66
C ILE A 234 7.48 -0.83 14.10
N GLU A 235 8.21 -1.54 14.96
CA GLU A 235 9.41 -2.29 14.60
C GLU A 235 9.01 -3.74 14.29
N ILE A 236 9.42 -4.22 13.12
CA ILE A 236 9.07 -5.53 12.60
C ILE A 236 10.36 -6.26 12.29
N THR A 237 10.52 -7.44 12.88
CA THR A 237 11.65 -8.33 12.57
C THR A 237 11.19 -9.46 11.67
N ALA A 238 11.96 -9.72 10.64
CA ALA A 238 11.69 -10.76 9.67
C ALA A 238 12.98 -11.44 9.23
N LYS A 239 12.85 -12.63 8.64
CA LYS A 239 13.98 -13.43 8.19
C LYS A 239 13.76 -13.96 6.79
N LYS A 240 14.80 -13.93 5.95
CA LYS A 240 14.82 -14.57 4.64
C LYS A 240 15.04 -16.08 4.84
N ILE A 241 14.13 -16.89 4.32
CA ILE A 241 14.09 -18.35 4.59
C ILE A 241 14.38 -19.20 3.34
N GLY A 242 14.89 -18.59 2.27
CA GLY A 242 15.27 -19.28 1.04
C GLY A 242 14.57 -18.75 -0.20
N GLY A 243 15.07 -19.11 -1.37
CA GLY A 243 14.52 -18.71 -2.67
C GLY A 243 13.39 -19.62 -3.16
N VAL A 244 12.58 -19.16 -4.12
CA VAL A 244 11.49 -19.98 -4.72
C VAL A 244 11.98 -21.34 -5.20
N ARG A 245 13.20 -21.42 -5.76
CA ARG A 245 13.79 -22.68 -6.26
C ARG A 245 14.16 -23.68 -5.16
N GLU A 246 14.38 -23.22 -3.94
CA GLU A 246 14.72 -24.08 -2.80
C GLU A 246 13.46 -24.71 -2.18
N TRP A 247 12.30 -24.13 -2.46
CA TRP A 247 10.97 -24.51 -1.96
C TRP A 247 10.04 -25.06 -3.07
N MET A 248 10.58 -25.31 -4.28
CA MET A 248 9.92 -26.04 -5.39
C MET A 248 10.42 -27.48 -5.44
#